data_AF-A0A9P1G846-F1
#
_entry.id   AF-A0A9P1G846-F1
#
_cell.length_a   1.000
_cell.length_b   1.000
_cell.length_c   1.000
_cell.angle_alpha   90.00
_cell.angle_beta   90.00
_cell.angle_gamma   90.00
#
_symmetry.space_group_name_H-M   'P 1'
#
loop_
_entity.id
_entity.type
_entity.pdbx_description
1 polymer ?
#
loop_
_entity_poly.entity_id
_entity_poly.type
_entity_poly.pdbx_seq_one_letter_code
_entity_poly.pdbx_strand_id
1 'polypeptide(L)'
;MPLTSYFSAGEWTSEASTAISVDIVMVVVIGCCLLAWCSDIYRLCPGWGAVRRFDSDGNEDQRARETLLQKEYDRREAAAVESTAAPKLYGSLGAPTWGVLESPNQQESIVDHPVYGQVKVRDGFEATQQLRRDSTWWAKDERYFMEEAKLRRGELVVNERFAKLAGSNI
;
A
#
# COMPACT_ATOMS: atom_id res chain seq x y z
N MET A 1 -62.64 -16.44 37.84
CA MET A 1 -61.55 -16.13 38.79
C MET A 1 -60.82 -14.89 38.28
N PRO A 2 -61.03 -13.70 38.86
CA PRO A 2 -60.34 -12.49 38.43
C PRO A 2 -58.98 -12.36 39.14
N LEU A 3 -57.90 -12.34 38.36
CA LEU A 3 -56.57 -11.94 38.82
C LEU A 3 -56.48 -10.41 38.77
N THR A 4 -57.15 -9.74 39.71
CA THR A 4 -57.09 -8.28 39.85
C THR A 4 -55.81 -7.87 40.59
N SER A 5 -54.80 -7.55 39.79
CA SER A 5 -53.88 -6.41 39.90
C SER A 5 -53.57 -5.87 41.32
N TYR A 6 -52.52 -6.39 41.94
CA TYR A 6 -51.83 -5.77 43.10
C TYR A 6 -50.67 -4.87 42.66
N PHE A 7 -50.85 -4.05 41.62
CA PHE A 7 -49.98 -2.89 41.44
C PHE A 7 -50.58 -1.72 42.23
N SER A 8 -50.36 -1.75 43.55
CA SER A 8 -50.52 -0.55 44.36
C SER A 8 -49.50 0.45 43.84
N ALA A 9 -49.98 1.54 43.23
CA ALA A 9 -49.15 2.67 42.83
C ALA A 9 -48.61 3.34 44.11
N GLY A 10 -47.56 2.76 44.69
CA GLY A 10 -46.83 3.36 45.79
C GLY A 10 -46.31 4.72 45.34
N GLU A 11 -46.45 5.72 46.20
CA GLU A 11 -45.88 7.05 45.97
C GLU A 11 -44.38 6.90 45.70
N TRP A 12 -43.96 7.31 44.51
CA TRP A 12 -42.56 7.28 44.13
C TRP A 12 -41.80 8.30 44.97
N THR A 13 -40.95 7.82 45.88
CA THR A 13 -40.06 8.70 46.62
C THR A 13 -39.00 9.26 45.68
N SER A 14 -38.59 10.51 45.90
CA SER A 14 -37.51 11.14 45.13
C SER A 14 -36.19 10.38 45.25
N GLU A 15 -35.99 9.64 46.34
CA GLU A 15 -34.84 8.77 46.55
C GLU A 15 -34.90 7.50 45.69
N ALA A 16 -36.09 6.93 45.47
CA ALA A 16 -36.25 5.76 44.61
C ALA A 16 -36.01 6.13 43.13
N SER A 17 -36.47 7.30 42.70
CA SER A 17 -36.27 7.75 41.32
C SER A 17 -34.81 8.08 41.01
N THR A 18 -34.05 8.63 41.97
CA THR A 18 -32.61 8.85 41.81
C THR A 18 -31.82 7.54 41.80
N ALA A 19 -32.18 6.56 42.63
CA ALA A 19 -31.53 5.26 42.61
C ALA A 19 -31.71 4.54 41.26
N ILE A 20 -32.92 4.56 40.71
CA ILE A 20 -33.24 3.92 39.42
C ILE A 20 -32.52 4.62 38.26
N SER A 21 -32.43 5.96 38.28
CA SER A 21 -31.71 6.68 37.22
C SER A 21 -30.21 6.37 37.22
N VAL A 22 -29.59 6.26 38.41
CA VAL A 22 -28.18 5.86 38.54
C VAL A 22 -27.95 4.43 38.04
N ASP A 23 -28.85 3.50 38.35
CA ASP A 23 -28.76 2.11 37.90
C ASP A 23 -28.84 1.99 36.36
N ILE A 24 -29.79 2.71 35.74
CA ILE A 24 -29.91 2.77 34.27
C ILE A 24 -28.62 3.32 33.64
N VAL A 25 -28.05 4.39 34.20
CA VAL A 25 -26.79 4.96 33.70
C VAL A 25 -25.64 3.96 33.82
N MET A 26 -25.53 3.24 34.94
CA MET A 26 -24.52 2.18 35.11
C MET A 26 -24.66 1.07 34.06
N VAL A 27 -25.88 0.59 33.82
CA VAL A 27 -26.14 -0.46 32.82
C VAL A 27 -25.79 0.01 31.41
N VAL A 28 -26.07 1.27 31.06
CA VAL A 28 -25.69 1.86 29.76
C VAL A 28 -24.16 1.92 29.62
N VAL A 29 -23.44 2.35 30.65
CA VAL A 29 -21.96 2.39 30.62
C VAL A 29 -21.38 0.99 30.41
N ILE A 30 -21.88 -0.01 31.15
CA ILE A 30 -21.45 -1.41 31.00
C ILE A 30 -21.78 -1.92 29.59
N GLY A 31 -22.97 -1.62 29.07
CA GLY A 31 -23.39 -1.97 27.71
C GLY A 31 -22.47 -1.37 26.65
N CYS A 32 -22.09 -0.10 26.78
CA CYS A 32 -21.15 0.57 25.88
C CYS A 32 -19.75 -0.09 25.92
N CYS A 33 -19.25 -0.45 27.10
CA CYS A 33 -17.98 -1.16 27.24
C CYS A 33 -18.01 -2.55 26.57
N LEU A 34 -19.10 -3.31 26.77
CA LEU A 34 -19.28 -4.62 26.14
C LEU A 34 -19.43 -4.51 24.62
N LEU A 35 -20.15 -3.51 24.12
CA LEU A 35 -20.26 -3.25 22.69
C LEU A 35 -18.91 -2.90 22.07
N ALA A 36 -18.13 -2.00 22.70
CA ALA A 36 -16.80 -1.64 22.23
C ALA A 36 -15.83 -2.86 22.20
N TRP A 37 -16.00 -3.78 23.16
CA TRP A 37 -15.27 -5.05 23.19
C TRP A 37 -15.71 -5.99 22.06
N CYS A 38 -17.01 -6.24 21.91
CA CYS A 38 -17.55 -7.17 20.92
C CYS A 38 -17.38 -6.69 19.48
N SER A 39 -17.47 -5.38 19.23
CA SER A 39 -17.34 -4.82 17.89
C SER A 39 -15.90 -4.60 17.46
N ASP A 40 -14.92 -4.96 18.30
CA ASP A 40 -13.49 -4.70 18.08
C ASP A 40 -13.20 -3.22 17.70
N ILE A 41 -14.00 -2.26 18.19
CA ILE A 41 -13.90 -0.85 17.76
C ILE A 41 -12.53 -0.24 18.11
N TYR A 42 -11.92 -0.78 19.16
CA TYR A 42 -10.55 -0.46 19.58
C TYR A 42 -9.50 -0.80 18.51
N ARG A 43 -9.83 -1.62 17.49
CA ARG A 43 -8.96 -1.92 16.33
C ARG A 43 -9.11 -0.92 15.19
N LEU A 44 -10.25 -0.23 15.10
CA LEU A 44 -10.56 0.68 13.99
C LEU A 44 -10.04 2.10 14.23
N CYS A 45 -9.94 2.53 15.49
CA CYS A 45 -9.37 3.82 15.84
C CYS A 45 -7.83 3.74 15.90
N PRO A 46 -7.08 4.47 15.02
CA PRO A 46 -5.63 4.52 15.12
C PRO A 46 -5.25 5.15 16.48
N GLY A 47 -4.50 4.40 17.30
CA GLY A 47 -4.00 4.86 18.60
C GLY A 47 -4.65 4.22 19.85
N TRP A 48 -5.70 3.40 19.71
CA TRP A 48 -6.38 2.73 20.86
C TRP A 48 -6.21 1.22 20.93
N GLY A 49 -5.68 0.58 19.88
CA GLY A 49 -5.38 -0.84 19.91
C GLY A 49 -4.14 -1.14 20.76
N ALA A 50 -4.06 -2.36 21.32
CA ALA A 50 -2.80 -2.87 21.85
C ALA A 50 -1.73 -2.67 20.77
N VAL A 51 -0.73 -1.84 21.09
CA VAL A 51 0.43 -1.60 20.25
C VAL A 51 1.13 -2.95 20.06
N ARG A 52 0.68 -3.74 19.07
CA ARG A 52 1.28 -5.04 18.72
C ARG A 52 2.58 -4.86 17.95
N ARG A 53 2.94 -3.60 17.63
CA ARG A 53 4.22 -3.18 17.08
C ARG A 53 4.44 -1.71 17.41
N PHE A 54 5.27 -1.41 18.41
CA PHE A 54 6.17 -0.26 18.45
C PHE A 54 7.28 -0.50 19.48
N ASP A 55 7.89 -1.68 19.35
CA ASP A 55 9.29 -1.97 19.66
C ASP A 55 9.49 -3.43 19.22
N SER A 56 10.03 -3.62 18.02
CA SER A 56 10.96 -4.73 17.88
C SER A 56 12.04 -4.37 18.88
N ASP A 57 12.28 -5.16 19.94
CA ASP A 57 13.40 -4.93 20.86
C ASP A 57 14.55 -4.44 20.02
N GLY A 58 14.95 -3.17 20.24
CA GLY A 58 15.96 -2.48 19.45
C GLY A 58 17.27 -3.21 19.63
N ASN A 59 17.41 -4.35 18.96
CA ASN A 59 18.55 -5.21 19.03
C ASN A 59 19.66 -4.44 18.32
N GLU A 60 20.83 -4.41 18.94
CA GLU A 60 21.98 -3.70 18.39
C GLU A 60 22.27 -4.17 16.95
N ASP A 61 21.92 -5.41 16.62
CA ASP A 61 21.98 -5.97 15.27
C ASP A 61 21.08 -5.23 14.25
N GLN A 62 19.87 -4.80 14.64
CA GLN A 62 18.99 -4.03 13.76
C GLN A 62 19.56 -2.63 13.51
N ARG A 63 20.05 -1.97 14.57
CA ARG A 63 20.70 -0.66 14.47
C ARG A 63 21.95 -0.73 13.60
N ALA A 64 22.73 -1.80 13.71
CA ALA A 64 23.89 -2.06 12.86
C ALA A 64 23.48 -2.22 11.39
N ARG A 65 22.40 -2.95 11.09
CA ARG A 65 21.88 -3.12 9.73
C ARG A 65 21.36 -1.81 9.14
N GLU A 66 20.63 -1.01 9.91
CA GLU A 66 20.16 0.31 9.50
C GLU A 66 21.33 1.25 9.21
N THR A 67 22.36 1.23 10.06
CA THR A 67 23.60 2.01 9.84
C THR A 67 24.33 1.58 8.57
N LEU A 68 24.37 0.28 8.28
CA LEU A 68 25.00 -0.25 7.07
C LEU A 68 24.22 0.13 5.82
N LEU A 69 22.89 0.02 5.85
CA LEU A 69 22.00 0.49 4.79
C LEU A 69 22.19 1.99 4.53
N GLN A 70 22.22 2.81 5.57
CA GLN A 70 22.41 4.25 5.43
C GLN A 70 23.75 4.58 4.75
N LYS A 71 24.84 3.93 5.17
CA LYS A 71 26.16 4.09 4.53
C LYS A 71 26.15 3.70 3.05
N GLU A 72 25.43 2.65 2.69
CA GLU A 72 25.28 2.22 1.30
C GLU A 72 24.45 3.21 0.47
N TYR A 73 23.39 3.78 1.05
CA TYR A 73 22.62 4.85 0.42
C TYR A 73 23.47 6.09 0.18
N ASP A 74 24.17 6.57 1.21
CA ASP A 74 25.03 7.75 1.12
C ASP A 74 26.14 7.54 0.07
N ARG A 75 26.73 6.33 0.01
CA ARG A 75 27.73 5.97 -0.99
C ARG A 75 27.16 6.00 -2.42
N ARG A 76 25.94 5.47 -2.61
CA ARG A 76 25.27 5.48 -3.91
C ARG A 76 24.87 6.88 -4.34
N GLU A 77 24.43 7.72 -3.40
CA GLU A 77 24.08 9.10 -3.67
C GLU A 77 25.32 9.91 -4.07
N ALA A 78 26.43 9.78 -3.33
CA ALA A 78 27.70 10.41 -3.69
C ALA A 78 28.19 9.97 -5.08
N ALA A 79 28.12 8.68 -5.40
CA ALA A 79 28.46 8.16 -6.72
C ALA A 79 27.50 8.65 -7.82
N ALA A 80 26.21 8.82 -7.51
CA ALA A 80 25.21 9.35 -8.44
C ALA A 80 25.40 10.84 -8.74
N VAL A 81 25.86 11.62 -7.75
CA VAL A 81 26.22 13.04 -7.92
C VAL A 81 27.47 13.18 -8.80
N GLU A 82 28.46 12.31 -8.63
CA GLU A 82 29.61 12.23 -9.55
C GLU A 82 29.22 11.76 -10.96
N SER A 83 28.20 10.91 -11.10
CA SER A 83 27.72 10.42 -12.40
C SER A 83 26.75 11.36 -13.12
N THR A 84 26.75 12.66 -12.84
CA THR A 84 25.83 13.66 -13.44
C THR A 84 25.91 13.78 -14.97
N ALA A 85 26.82 13.07 -15.63
CA ALA A 85 26.91 12.96 -17.10
C ALA A 85 26.36 11.62 -17.66
N ALA A 86 25.97 10.65 -16.83
CA ALA A 86 25.45 9.38 -17.31
C ALA A 86 23.95 9.50 -17.66
N PRO A 87 23.51 9.03 -18.85
CA PRO A 87 22.10 9.05 -19.21
C PRO A 87 21.31 8.26 -18.16
N LYS A 88 20.22 8.85 -17.65
CA LYS A 88 19.30 8.18 -16.71
C LYS A 88 18.69 6.94 -17.38
N LEU A 89 19.35 5.81 -17.21
CA LEU A 89 18.85 4.50 -17.60
C LEU A 89 17.78 4.08 -16.60
N TYR A 90 16.63 3.65 -17.11
CA TYR A 90 15.51 3.24 -16.27
C TYR A 90 15.83 1.90 -15.59
N GLY A 91 16.06 1.96 -14.28
CA GLY A 91 16.27 0.77 -13.43
C GLY A 91 17.70 0.24 -13.41
N SER A 92 17.88 -0.94 -12.83
CA SER A 92 19.18 -1.63 -12.68
C SER A 92 19.63 -2.41 -13.92
N LEU A 93 18.87 -2.37 -15.02
CA LEU A 93 19.07 -3.22 -16.20
C LEU A 93 20.13 -2.68 -17.18
N GLY A 94 20.74 -1.53 -16.89
CA GLY A 94 21.76 -0.93 -17.76
C GLY A 94 21.18 -0.44 -19.09
N ALA A 95 22.06 -0.27 -20.09
CA ALA A 95 21.65 0.09 -21.45
C ALA A 95 20.70 -0.96 -22.02
N PRO A 96 19.63 -0.56 -22.75
CA PRO A 96 18.71 -1.52 -23.35
C PRO A 96 19.50 -2.44 -24.29
N THR A 97 19.47 -3.74 -24.02
CA THR A 97 20.23 -4.74 -24.77
C THR A 97 19.82 -4.84 -26.23
N TRP A 98 18.62 -4.37 -26.57
CA TRP A 98 18.04 -4.46 -27.91
C TRP A 98 18.13 -3.14 -28.70
N GLY A 99 18.68 -2.08 -28.12
CA GLY A 99 18.75 -0.75 -28.75
C GLY A 99 17.53 0.12 -28.47
N VAL A 100 17.17 1.01 -29.39
CA VAL A 100 15.98 1.88 -29.34
C VAL A 100 15.24 1.76 -30.67
N LEU A 101 13.96 1.37 -30.61
CA LEU A 101 13.10 1.28 -31.79
C LEU A 101 12.09 2.43 -31.77
N GLU A 102 12.45 3.50 -32.47
CA GLU A 102 11.68 4.74 -32.60
C GLU A 102 11.57 5.15 -34.07
N SER A 103 10.42 5.71 -34.44
CA SER A 103 10.22 6.26 -35.78
C SER A 103 11.08 7.51 -35.97
N PRO A 104 11.72 7.71 -37.13
CA PRO A 104 12.47 8.94 -37.43
C PRO A 104 11.59 10.20 -37.43
N ASN A 105 10.27 10.03 -37.54
CA ASN A 105 9.31 11.12 -37.51
C ASN A 105 8.87 11.49 -36.08
N GLN A 106 9.36 10.78 -35.05
CA GLN A 106 9.04 11.10 -33.67
C GLN A 106 9.76 12.38 -33.25
N GLN A 107 9.00 13.36 -32.78
CA GLN A 107 9.54 14.61 -32.26
C GLN A 107 9.03 14.84 -30.84
N GLU A 108 9.89 15.38 -29.97
CA GLU A 108 9.49 15.71 -28.61
C GLU A 108 9.30 17.23 -28.50
N SER A 109 8.08 17.65 -28.19
CA SER A 109 7.71 19.04 -27.99
C SER A 109 7.39 19.28 -26.50
N ILE A 110 7.76 20.45 -25.98
CA ILE A 110 7.38 20.85 -24.62
C ILE A 110 6.13 21.71 -24.74
N VAL A 111 5.04 21.28 -24.13
CA VAL A 111 3.74 21.94 -24.15
C VAL A 111 3.34 22.27 -22.72
N ASP A 112 2.75 23.44 -22.50
CA ASP A 112 2.26 23.83 -21.18
C ASP A 112 0.83 23.35 -20.98
N HIS A 113 0.63 22.38 -20.09
CA HIS A 113 -0.66 21.81 -19.77
C HIS A 113 -1.30 22.55 -18.58
N PRO A 114 -2.58 22.98 -18.65
CA PRO A 114 -3.19 23.87 -17.67
C PRO A 114 -3.20 23.32 -16.23
N VAL A 115 -3.12 22.00 -16.06
CA VAL A 115 -3.12 21.32 -14.75
C VAL A 115 -1.72 20.84 -14.33
N TYR A 116 -0.86 20.50 -15.29
CA TYR A 116 0.41 19.79 -15.01
C TYR A 116 1.65 20.65 -15.27
N GLY A 117 1.48 21.86 -15.78
CA GLY A 117 2.58 22.73 -16.22
C GLY A 117 3.26 22.18 -17.48
N GLN A 118 4.57 22.39 -17.60
CA GLN A 118 5.35 21.94 -18.75
C GLN A 118 5.42 20.41 -18.82
N VAL A 119 4.75 19.84 -19.83
CA VAL A 119 4.78 18.42 -20.15
C VAL A 119 5.51 18.19 -21.47
N LYS A 120 6.16 17.03 -21.58
CA LYS A 120 6.82 16.60 -22.81
C LYS A 120 5.86 15.74 -23.61
N VAL A 121 5.43 16.24 -24.77
CA VAL A 121 4.57 15.53 -25.71
C VAL A 121 5.44 14.89 -26.78
N ARG A 122 5.12 13.64 -27.16
CA ARG A 122 5.81 12.92 -28.23
C ARG A 122 4.93 12.90 -29.47
N ASP A 123 5.17 13.85 -30.36
CA ASP A 123 4.48 13.95 -31.63
C ASP A 123 4.94 12.80 -32.55
N GLY A 124 4.00 12.16 -33.25
CA GLY A 124 4.28 11.03 -34.13
C GLY A 124 4.57 9.70 -33.43
N PHE A 125 4.31 9.58 -32.12
CA PHE A 125 4.51 8.34 -31.36
C PHE A 125 3.70 7.14 -31.90
N GLU A 126 2.59 7.39 -32.59
CA GLU A 126 1.80 6.35 -33.25
C GLU A 126 2.61 5.57 -34.28
N ALA A 127 3.49 6.25 -35.05
CA ALA A 127 4.36 5.59 -36.01
C ALA A 127 5.38 4.68 -35.31
N THR A 128 5.88 5.08 -34.15
CA THR A 128 6.74 4.24 -33.31
C THR A 128 5.99 3.01 -32.79
N GLN A 129 4.74 3.18 -32.35
CA GLN A 129 3.88 2.08 -31.91
C GLN A 129 3.58 1.09 -33.05
N GLN A 130 3.31 1.58 -34.26
CA GLN A 130 3.12 0.73 -35.43
C GLN A 130 4.41 -0.02 -35.81
N LEU A 131 5.55 0.67 -35.79
CA LEU A 131 6.85 0.05 -36.08
C LEU A 131 7.21 -1.05 -35.06
N ARG A 132 6.85 -0.87 -33.78
CA ARG A 132 6.97 -1.91 -32.74
C ARG A 132 5.99 -3.07 -32.93
N ARG A 133 4.76 -2.80 -33.38
CA ARG A 133 3.77 -3.84 -33.73
C ARG A 133 4.28 -4.74 -34.84
N ASP A 134 4.80 -4.12 -35.91
CA ASP A 134 5.23 -4.82 -37.12
C ASP A 134 6.60 -5.49 -36.98
N SER A 135 7.42 -5.05 -36.00
CA SER A 135 8.70 -5.68 -35.71
C SER A 135 8.54 -7.05 -35.03
N THR A 136 9.17 -8.07 -35.62
CA THR A 136 9.20 -9.44 -35.07
C THR A 136 10.29 -9.65 -34.03
N TRP A 137 11.37 -8.87 -34.10
CA TRP A 137 12.58 -9.06 -33.29
C TRP A 137 12.63 -8.14 -32.06
N TRP A 138 11.80 -7.10 -32.03
CA TRP A 138 11.71 -6.19 -30.90
C TRP A 138 10.92 -6.81 -29.74
N ALA A 139 11.40 -6.61 -28.51
CA ALA A 139 10.71 -7.09 -27.32
C ALA A 139 9.38 -6.34 -27.14
N LYS A 140 8.28 -7.10 -26.99
CA LYS A 140 6.91 -6.58 -26.80
C LYS A 140 6.50 -6.71 -25.33
N ASP A 141 7.33 -6.20 -24.43
CA ASP A 141 7.15 -6.27 -22.97
C ASP A 141 6.29 -5.14 -22.41
N GLU A 142 5.78 -4.24 -23.25
CA GLU A 142 4.81 -3.22 -22.85
C GLU A 142 3.48 -3.86 -22.47
N ARG A 143 2.80 -3.26 -21.48
CA ARG A 143 1.52 -3.77 -20.97
C ARG A 143 0.49 -4.00 -22.08
N TYR A 144 0.43 -3.10 -23.07
CA TYR A 144 -0.46 -3.22 -24.23
C TYR A 144 -0.25 -4.55 -24.97
N PHE A 145 1.00 -4.88 -25.33
CA PHE A 145 1.31 -6.11 -26.06
C PHE A 145 1.17 -7.37 -25.21
N MET A 146 1.50 -7.29 -23.92
CA MET A 146 1.30 -8.41 -23.00
C MET A 146 -0.18 -8.74 -22.82
N GLU A 147 -1.05 -7.73 -22.75
CA GLU A 147 -2.50 -7.91 -22.70
C GLU A 147 -3.05 -8.49 -24.01
N GLU A 148 -2.60 -8.00 -25.16
CA GLU A 148 -2.97 -8.52 -26.50
C GLU A 148 -2.56 -9.99 -26.67
N ALA A 149 -1.34 -10.34 -26.26
CA ALA A 149 -0.82 -11.71 -26.29
C ALA A 149 -1.44 -12.63 -25.22
N LYS A 150 -2.29 -12.09 -24.33
CA LYS A 150 -2.83 -12.78 -23.14
C LYS A 150 -1.74 -13.37 -22.25
N LEU A 151 -0.54 -12.82 -22.31
CA LEU A 151 0.58 -13.12 -21.42
C LEU A 151 0.39 -12.32 -20.14
N ARG A 152 -0.67 -12.62 -19.38
CA ARG A 152 -0.75 -12.11 -18.01
C ARG A 152 0.29 -12.88 -17.21
N ARG A 153 1.23 -12.14 -16.61
CA ARG A 153 1.97 -12.66 -15.45
C ARG A 153 0.90 -13.13 -14.47
N GLY A 154 0.96 -14.40 -14.05
CA GLY A 154 0.08 -14.91 -13.01
C GLY A 154 0.05 -13.94 -11.83
N GLU A 155 -1.05 -13.94 -11.07
CA GLU A 155 -1.18 -13.08 -9.89
C GLU A 155 0.13 -13.13 -9.10
N LEU A 156 0.76 -11.96 -8.91
CA LEU A 156 2.02 -11.88 -8.18
C LEU A 156 1.72 -12.29 -6.74
N VAL A 157 1.93 -13.57 -6.43
CA VAL A 157 1.85 -14.09 -5.07
C VAL A 157 3.09 -13.59 -4.33
N VAL A 158 3.00 -12.34 -3.87
CA VAL A 158 4.00 -11.76 -2.99
C VAL A 158 3.97 -12.59 -1.69
N ASN A 159 5.08 -13.27 -1.38
CA ASN A 159 5.28 -14.21 -0.27
C ASN A 159 5.04 -15.71 -0.56
N GLU A 160 5.35 -16.21 -1.76
CA GLU A 160 5.81 -17.61 -1.80
C GLU A 160 7.15 -17.68 -1.05
N ARG A 161 7.05 -18.04 0.24
CA ARG A 161 8.18 -18.28 1.15
C ARG A 161 9.20 -19.12 0.40
N PHE A 162 10.34 -18.52 0.06
CA PHE A 162 11.58 -19.16 -0.34
C PHE A 162 11.37 -20.49 -1.04
N ALA A 163 11.30 -20.45 -2.38
CA ALA A 163 11.43 -21.62 -3.23
C ALA A 163 12.28 -22.67 -2.52
N LYS A 164 11.62 -23.76 -2.09
CA LYS A 164 12.33 -24.93 -1.56
C LYS A 164 13.36 -25.26 -2.63
N LEU A 165 14.64 -25.11 -2.30
CA LEU A 165 15.72 -25.62 -3.14
C LEU A 165 15.46 -27.12 -3.27
N ALA A 166 14.84 -27.51 -4.38
CA ALA A 166 14.63 -28.89 -4.74
C ALA A 166 16.01 -29.45 -5.10
N GLY A 167 16.66 -30.09 -4.14
CA GLY A 167 17.92 -30.80 -4.37
C GLY A 167 19.00 -30.50 -3.34
N SER A 168 18.82 -31.01 -2.13
CA SER A 168 19.97 -31.38 -1.29
C SER A 168 19.57 -32.61 -0.48
N ASN A 169 19.74 -33.78 -1.08
CA ASN A 169 19.92 -35.02 -0.34
C ASN A 169 21.43 -35.14 -0.14
N ILE A 170 21.89 -34.85 1.07
CA ILE A 170 23.16 -35.35 1.61
C ILE A 170 22.80 -36.57 2.47
#